data_AF-A0A817PNH8-F1
#
_entry.id   AF-A0A817PNH8-F1
#
_cell.length_a   1.000
_cell.length_b   1.000
_cell.length_c   1.000
_cell.angle_alpha   90.00
_cell.angle_beta   90.00
_cell.angle_gamma   90.00
#
_symmetry.space_group_name_H-M   'P 1'
#
loop_
_entity.id
_entity.type
_entity.pdbx_description
1 polymer ?
#
loop_
_entity_poly.entity_id
_entity_poly.type
_entity_poly.pdbx_seq_one_letter_code
_entity_poly.pdbx_strand_id
1 'polypeptide(L)'
;MAATRAAENPEQMSSRLAGQRTRQAASRAVETPEEAKARHDDDSARHVVSRAAESPEQRSSRLAGQRTRQAASRAVETPEEAQARHDDDRARHVVSRAAESPEQRSSRLAGQRTRQAASRAVEAPEEAQARHDDDRARHVASRAAESPKQRSSRLAGQRTRQAASRAVETPEEAQARHDDDRARHVASRAAESPKHRSSRLADQRIRQAASRAVETPEEAKARHDDDRTRHVVSRAAESAEQRSNRLAGQRTRQAASRAIEASEQAQARRDEDRVRHAVSRADESPEKRRSRSEDQRRRQAASRAAQWAFMEGEAFRYDPTKSYDSHAQLCIGRMTDVCAHCKAYKWPGEAPGMCCSNGK
;
A
#
# COMPACT_ATOMS: atom_id res chain seq x y z
N MET A 1 -97.18 -13.32 -34.69
CA MET A 1 -97.24 -14.32 -33.59
C MET A 1 -96.88 -13.70 -32.23
N ALA A 2 -97.64 -12.71 -31.75
CA ALA A 2 -97.33 -11.99 -30.50
C ALA A 2 -98.45 -12.02 -29.45
N ALA A 3 -99.63 -12.57 -29.77
CA ALA A 3 -100.82 -12.43 -28.91
C ALA A 3 -101.06 -13.56 -27.89
N THR A 4 -100.27 -14.66 -27.88
CA THR A 4 -100.49 -15.80 -26.95
C THR A 4 -99.54 -15.82 -25.74
N ARG A 5 -98.72 -14.78 -25.56
CA ARG A 5 -97.61 -14.79 -24.58
C ARG A 5 -97.96 -14.27 -23.18
N ALA A 6 -99.17 -13.72 -22.99
CA ALA A 6 -99.55 -13.02 -21.77
C ALA A 6 -100.09 -13.93 -20.63
N ALA A 7 -100.26 -15.23 -20.86
CA ALA A 7 -100.84 -16.18 -19.90
C ALA A 7 -100.10 -17.53 -19.82
N GLU A 8 -98.81 -17.58 -20.16
CA GLU A 8 -98.00 -18.80 -19.99
C GLU A 8 -97.63 -18.98 -18.50
N ASN A 9 -98.01 -20.12 -17.91
CA ASN A 9 -97.50 -20.52 -16.58
C ASN A 9 -95.98 -20.84 -16.69
N PRO A 10 -95.16 -20.53 -15.66
CA PRO A 10 -93.75 -20.93 -15.56
C PRO A 10 -93.39 -22.31 -16.14
N GLU A 11 -94.21 -23.35 -15.92
CA GLU A 11 -93.96 -24.69 -16.45
C GLU A 11 -94.13 -24.79 -17.97
N GLN A 12 -95.16 -24.15 -18.53
CA GLN A 12 -95.41 -24.09 -19.97
C GLN A 12 -94.33 -23.28 -20.69
N MET A 13 -93.90 -22.17 -20.09
CA MET A 13 -92.77 -21.38 -20.57
C MET A 13 -91.46 -22.19 -20.55
N SER A 14 -91.21 -22.94 -19.47
CA SER A 14 -90.05 -23.83 -19.35
C SER A 14 -90.06 -24.93 -20.42
N SER A 15 -91.19 -25.59 -20.63
CA SER A 15 -91.37 -26.62 -21.66
C SER A 15 -91.17 -26.07 -23.08
N ARG A 16 -91.69 -24.87 -23.37
CA ARG A 16 -91.47 -24.20 -24.67
C ARG A 16 -90.01 -23.83 -24.90
N LEU A 17 -89.34 -23.28 -23.88
CA LEU A 17 -87.91 -22.95 -23.95
C LEU A 17 -87.06 -24.21 -24.10
N ALA A 18 -87.41 -25.30 -23.41
CA ALA A 18 -86.78 -26.61 -23.58
C ALA A 18 -86.95 -27.12 -25.02
N GLY A 19 -88.15 -27.07 -25.58
CA GLY A 19 -88.43 -27.45 -26.97
C GLY A 19 -87.75 -26.56 -28.03
N GLN A 20 -87.52 -25.28 -27.72
CA GLN A 20 -86.71 -24.40 -28.57
C GLN A 20 -85.22 -24.78 -28.52
N ARG A 21 -84.69 -25.10 -27.33
CA ARG A 21 -83.31 -25.54 -27.15
C ARG A 21 -83.04 -26.86 -27.86
N THR A 22 -83.96 -27.82 -27.83
CA THR A 22 -83.80 -29.11 -28.53
C THR A 22 -83.77 -28.94 -30.04
N ARG A 23 -84.67 -28.12 -30.61
CA ARG A 23 -84.65 -27.81 -32.05
C ARG A 23 -83.38 -27.09 -32.48
N GLN A 24 -82.92 -26.13 -31.66
CA GLN A 24 -81.67 -25.41 -31.93
C GLN A 24 -80.43 -26.33 -31.80
N ALA A 25 -80.46 -27.30 -30.89
CA ALA A 25 -79.41 -28.30 -30.78
C ALA A 25 -79.40 -29.24 -32.00
N ALA A 26 -80.56 -29.66 -32.48
CA ALA A 26 -80.69 -30.48 -33.67
C ALA A 26 -80.20 -29.74 -34.93
N SER A 27 -80.50 -28.45 -35.09
CA SER A 27 -79.97 -27.66 -36.21
C SER A 27 -78.45 -27.51 -36.13
N ARG A 28 -77.90 -27.28 -34.94
CA ARG A 28 -76.43 -27.18 -34.75
C ARG A 28 -75.69 -28.50 -35.00
N ALA A 29 -76.35 -29.64 -34.78
CA ALA A 29 -75.74 -30.95 -34.97
C ALA A 29 -75.50 -31.31 -36.45
N VAL A 30 -76.20 -30.66 -37.37
CA VAL A 30 -76.09 -30.87 -38.82
C VAL A 30 -75.36 -29.73 -39.55
N GLU A 31 -74.88 -28.72 -38.82
CA GLU A 31 -74.14 -27.59 -39.40
C GLU A 31 -72.78 -28.06 -39.94
N THR A 32 -72.42 -27.50 -41.10
CA THR A 32 -71.06 -27.64 -41.63
C THR A 32 -70.06 -26.79 -40.81
N PRO A 33 -68.76 -27.09 -40.86
CA PRO A 33 -67.74 -26.27 -40.20
C PRO A 33 -67.76 -24.80 -40.62
N GLU A 34 -68.13 -24.50 -41.88
CA GLU A 34 -68.22 -23.13 -42.40
C GLU A 34 -69.45 -22.39 -41.88
N GLU A 35 -70.62 -23.05 -41.86
CA GLU A 35 -71.85 -22.47 -41.29
C GLU A 35 -71.73 -22.24 -39.78
N ALA A 36 -71.11 -23.19 -39.07
CA ALA A 36 -70.81 -23.04 -37.65
C ALA A 36 -69.87 -21.85 -37.40
N LYS A 37 -68.84 -21.70 -38.24
CA LYS A 37 -67.92 -20.55 -38.17
C LYS A 37 -68.66 -19.23 -38.43
N ALA A 38 -69.47 -19.13 -39.48
CA ALA A 38 -70.22 -17.92 -39.79
C ALA A 38 -71.19 -17.52 -38.66
N ARG A 39 -71.84 -18.49 -38.03
CA ARG A 39 -72.68 -18.27 -36.85
C ARG A 39 -71.87 -17.78 -35.65
N HIS A 40 -70.71 -18.38 -35.40
CA HIS A 40 -69.81 -17.92 -34.34
C HIS A 40 -69.26 -16.51 -34.60
N ASP A 41 -69.00 -16.16 -35.85
CA ASP A 41 -68.57 -14.82 -36.27
C ASP A 41 -69.69 -13.79 -36.04
N ASP A 42 -70.95 -14.10 -36.38
CA ASP A 42 -72.11 -13.24 -36.08
C ASP A 42 -72.34 -13.08 -34.56
N ASP A 43 -72.30 -14.18 -33.81
CA ASP A 43 -72.43 -14.17 -32.35
C ASP A 43 -71.30 -13.34 -31.70
N SER A 44 -70.07 -13.48 -32.20
CA SER A 44 -68.91 -12.71 -31.75
C SER A 44 -69.10 -11.22 -32.03
N ALA A 45 -69.55 -10.85 -33.25
CA ALA A 45 -69.84 -9.47 -33.61
C ALA A 45 -70.92 -8.84 -32.72
N ARG A 46 -72.02 -9.57 -32.46
CA ARG A 46 -73.07 -9.14 -31.52
C ARG A 46 -72.52 -8.94 -30.10
N HIS A 47 -71.68 -9.85 -29.64
CA HIS A 47 -71.03 -9.71 -28.33
C HIS A 47 -70.08 -8.52 -28.26
N VAL A 48 -69.35 -8.20 -29.34
CA VAL A 48 -68.49 -7.01 -29.41
C VAL A 48 -69.34 -5.74 -29.30
N VAL A 49 -70.43 -5.64 -30.05
CA VAL A 49 -71.34 -4.49 -30.00
C VAL A 49 -71.97 -4.34 -28.62
N SER A 50 -72.47 -5.45 -28.04
CA SER A 50 -73.04 -5.44 -26.70
C SER A 50 -72.02 -5.02 -25.65
N ARG A 51 -70.76 -5.47 -25.74
CA ARG A 51 -69.68 -5.07 -24.81
C ARG A 51 -69.28 -3.61 -24.97
N ALA A 52 -69.31 -3.08 -26.20
CA ALA A 52 -68.99 -1.69 -26.47
C ALA A 52 -70.07 -0.73 -25.91
N ALA A 53 -71.31 -1.20 -25.82
CA ALA A 53 -72.43 -0.44 -25.24
C ALA A 53 -72.53 -0.54 -23.69
N GLU A 54 -71.66 -1.33 -23.03
CA GLU A 54 -71.70 -1.48 -21.56
C GLU A 54 -71.29 -0.19 -20.84
N SER A 55 -72.03 0.18 -19.79
CA SER A 55 -71.57 1.21 -18.84
C SER A 55 -70.37 0.69 -18.00
N PRO A 56 -69.57 1.59 -17.41
CA PRO A 56 -68.50 1.19 -16.48
C PRO A 56 -68.98 0.30 -15.32
N GLU A 57 -70.17 0.56 -14.79
CA GLU A 57 -70.79 -0.21 -13.71
C GLU A 57 -71.22 -1.60 -14.21
N GLN A 58 -71.90 -1.67 -15.35
CA GLN A 58 -72.32 -2.94 -15.97
C GLN A 58 -71.11 -3.82 -16.30
N ARG A 59 -70.05 -3.21 -16.85
CA ARG A 59 -68.76 -3.88 -17.08
C ARG A 59 -68.15 -4.39 -15.78
N SER A 60 -68.18 -3.59 -14.71
CA SER A 60 -67.63 -3.97 -13.41
C SER A 60 -68.41 -5.13 -12.79
N SER A 61 -69.75 -5.10 -12.81
CA SER A 61 -70.60 -6.20 -12.35
C SER A 61 -70.37 -7.49 -13.16
N ARG A 62 -70.24 -7.40 -14.49
CA ARG A 62 -69.94 -8.56 -15.34
C ARG A 62 -68.58 -9.17 -15.00
N LEU A 63 -67.54 -8.35 -14.86
CA LEU A 63 -66.20 -8.81 -14.48
C LEU A 63 -66.18 -9.39 -13.06
N ALA A 64 -66.93 -8.81 -12.12
CA ALA A 64 -67.09 -9.36 -10.78
C ALA A 64 -67.76 -10.75 -10.81
N GLY A 65 -68.83 -10.91 -11.58
CA GLY A 65 -69.49 -12.20 -11.79
C GLY A 65 -68.59 -13.25 -12.48
N GLN A 66 -67.70 -12.84 -13.38
CA GLN A 66 -66.69 -13.73 -13.94
C GLN A 66 -65.67 -14.18 -12.90
N ARG A 67 -65.17 -13.25 -12.07
CA ARG A 67 -64.21 -13.56 -10.98
C ARG A 67 -64.81 -14.55 -9.98
N THR A 68 -66.08 -14.38 -9.59
CA THR A 68 -66.73 -15.30 -8.63
C THR A 68 -66.90 -16.70 -9.21
N ARG A 69 -67.33 -16.82 -10.48
CA ARG A 69 -67.42 -18.13 -11.16
C ARG A 69 -66.05 -18.80 -11.29
N GLN A 70 -65.01 -18.04 -11.63
CA GLN A 70 -63.64 -18.56 -11.73
C GLN A 70 -63.07 -18.97 -10.37
N ALA A 71 -63.39 -18.23 -9.30
CA ALA A 71 -62.99 -18.60 -7.95
C ALA A 71 -63.71 -19.90 -7.50
N ALA A 72 -65.00 -20.03 -7.81
CA ALA A 72 -65.76 -21.25 -7.51
C ALA A 72 -65.22 -22.47 -8.26
N SER A 73 -64.88 -22.33 -9.55
CA SER A 73 -64.25 -23.44 -10.30
C SER A 73 -62.88 -23.81 -9.73
N ARG A 74 -62.06 -22.81 -9.32
CA ARG A 74 -60.76 -23.03 -8.68
C ARG A 74 -60.86 -23.72 -7.33
N ALA A 75 -61.92 -23.47 -6.57
CA ALA A 75 -62.11 -24.04 -5.24
C ALA A 75 -62.41 -25.55 -5.25
N VAL A 76 -62.92 -26.07 -6.37
CA VAL A 76 -63.28 -27.49 -6.53
C VAL A 76 -62.28 -28.29 -7.34
N GLU A 77 -61.18 -27.67 -7.78
CA GLU A 77 -60.14 -28.35 -8.55
C GLU A 77 -59.35 -29.35 -7.72
N THR A 78 -59.03 -30.47 -8.36
CA THR A 78 -58.09 -31.45 -7.80
C THR A 78 -56.64 -30.94 -7.88
N PRO A 79 -55.71 -31.49 -7.07
CA PRO A 79 -54.30 -31.13 -7.15
C PRO A 79 -53.69 -31.33 -8.55
N GLU A 80 -54.11 -32.38 -9.28
CA GLU A 80 -53.64 -32.67 -10.63
C GLU A 80 -54.14 -31.64 -11.65
N GLU A 81 -55.42 -31.27 -11.60
CA GLU A 81 -55.98 -30.21 -12.44
C GLU A 81 -55.35 -28.85 -12.12
N ALA A 82 -55.11 -28.55 -10.84
CA ALA A 82 -54.42 -27.33 -10.43
C ALA A 82 -52.98 -27.30 -10.97
N GLN A 83 -52.25 -28.41 -10.90
CA GLN A 83 -50.90 -28.55 -11.42
C GLN A 83 -50.87 -28.39 -12.95
N ALA A 84 -51.75 -29.08 -13.68
CA ALA A 84 -51.84 -28.98 -15.14
C ALA A 84 -52.11 -27.54 -15.60
N ARG A 85 -52.98 -26.80 -14.90
CA ARG A 85 -53.21 -25.38 -15.19
C ARG A 85 -51.99 -24.51 -14.88
N HIS A 86 -51.28 -24.77 -13.79
CA HIS A 86 -50.06 -24.04 -13.48
C HIS A 86 -48.95 -24.28 -14.50
N ASP A 87 -48.87 -25.50 -15.05
CA ASP A 87 -47.93 -25.85 -16.11
C ASP A 87 -48.31 -25.18 -17.44
N ASP A 88 -49.59 -25.16 -17.78
CA ASP A 88 -50.11 -24.42 -18.94
C ASP A 88 -49.91 -22.90 -18.80
N ASP A 89 -50.16 -22.32 -17.61
CA ASP A 89 -49.85 -20.91 -17.31
C ASP A 89 -48.34 -20.62 -17.41
N ARG A 90 -47.50 -21.52 -16.92
CA ARG A 90 -46.04 -21.40 -17.04
C ARG A 90 -45.62 -21.43 -18.51
N ALA A 91 -46.17 -22.34 -19.31
CA ALA A 91 -45.90 -22.43 -20.74
C ALA A 91 -46.34 -21.15 -21.46
N ARG A 92 -47.56 -20.65 -21.20
CA ARG A 92 -48.04 -19.36 -21.71
C ARG A 92 -47.11 -18.21 -21.35
N HIS A 93 -46.66 -18.14 -20.10
CA HIS A 93 -45.73 -17.09 -19.67
C HIS A 93 -44.36 -17.19 -20.35
N VAL A 94 -43.85 -18.40 -20.60
CA VAL A 94 -42.59 -18.60 -21.34
C VAL A 94 -42.74 -18.09 -22.78
N VAL A 95 -43.82 -18.47 -23.48
CA VAL A 95 -44.10 -18.02 -24.84
C VAL A 95 -44.27 -16.51 -24.90
N SER A 96 -45.06 -15.93 -23.98
CA SER A 96 -45.26 -14.49 -23.90
C SER A 96 -43.95 -13.74 -23.64
N ARG A 97 -43.09 -14.25 -22.74
CA ARG A 97 -41.76 -13.65 -22.47
C ARG A 97 -40.80 -13.77 -23.64
N ALA A 98 -40.87 -14.86 -24.40
CA ALA A 98 -40.05 -15.05 -25.59
C ALA A 98 -40.47 -14.10 -26.73
N ALA A 99 -41.75 -13.74 -26.79
CA ALA A 99 -42.28 -12.79 -27.76
C ALA A 99 -42.15 -11.30 -27.34
N GLU A 100 -41.63 -11.01 -26.13
CA GLU A 100 -41.48 -9.63 -25.66
C GLU A 100 -40.49 -8.83 -26.53
N SER A 101 -40.86 -7.59 -26.86
CA SER A 101 -39.90 -6.64 -27.43
C SER A 101 -38.83 -6.24 -26.39
N PRO A 102 -37.67 -5.72 -26.83
CA PRO A 102 -36.65 -5.17 -25.92
C PRO A 102 -37.20 -4.10 -24.95
N GLU A 103 -38.13 -3.25 -25.39
CA GLU A 103 -38.76 -2.19 -24.61
C GLU A 103 -39.74 -2.77 -23.58
N GLN A 104 -40.55 -3.74 -23.98
CA GLN A 104 -41.46 -4.46 -23.09
C GLN A 104 -40.68 -5.21 -22.00
N ARG A 105 -39.61 -5.91 -22.39
CA ARG A 105 -38.69 -6.59 -21.47
C ARG A 105 -38.05 -5.60 -20.51
N SER A 106 -37.58 -4.46 -21.00
CA SER A 106 -36.96 -3.42 -20.18
C SER A 106 -37.94 -2.84 -19.17
N SER A 107 -39.17 -2.55 -19.60
CA SER A 107 -40.25 -2.05 -18.73
C SER A 107 -40.63 -3.07 -17.66
N ARG A 108 -40.76 -4.35 -18.02
CA ARG A 108 -41.03 -5.43 -17.06
C ARG A 108 -39.91 -5.58 -16.04
N LEU A 109 -38.65 -5.60 -16.48
CA LEU A 109 -37.50 -5.70 -15.58
C LEU A 109 -37.35 -4.46 -14.70
N ALA A 110 -37.66 -3.27 -15.20
CA ALA A 110 -37.71 -2.04 -14.42
C ALA A 110 -38.79 -2.14 -13.32
N GLY A 111 -40.01 -2.58 -13.66
CA GLY A 111 -41.07 -2.82 -12.69
C GLY A 111 -40.73 -3.91 -11.66
N GLN A 112 -39.94 -4.92 -12.04
CA GLN A 112 -39.44 -5.92 -11.09
C GLN A 112 -38.41 -5.32 -10.13
N ARG A 113 -37.48 -4.49 -10.64
CA ARG A 113 -36.47 -3.80 -9.81
C ARG A 113 -37.13 -2.84 -8.82
N THR A 114 -38.17 -2.10 -9.22
CA THR A 114 -38.88 -1.18 -8.32
C THR A 114 -39.60 -1.92 -7.21
N ARG A 115 -40.31 -3.01 -7.53
CA ARG A 115 -40.95 -3.85 -6.50
C ARG A 115 -39.92 -4.45 -5.54
N GLN A 116 -38.79 -4.95 -6.08
CA GLN A 116 -37.73 -5.51 -5.25
C GLN A 116 -37.08 -4.44 -4.35
N ALA A 117 -36.84 -3.24 -4.88
CA ALA A 117 -36.33 -2.13 -4.09
C ALA A 117 -37.31 -1.71 -2.98
N ALA A 118 -38.61 -1.65 -3.29
CA ALA A 118 -39.65 -1.36 -2.30
C ALA A 118 -39.69 -2.43 -1.20
N SER A 119 -39.63 -3.72 -1.54
CA SER A 119 -39.54 -4.80 -0.56
C SER A 119 -38.28 -4.72 0.31
N ARG A 120 -37.13 -4.35 -0.27
CA ARG A 120 -35.87 -4.15 0.47
C ARG A 120 -35.89 -2.93 1.38
N ALA A 121 -36.64 -1.88 1.02
CA ALA A 121 -36.71 -0.64 1.78
C ALA A 121 -37.52 -0.79 3.08
N VAL A 122 -38.49 -1.72 3.11
CA VAL A 122 -39.35 -1.97 4.28
C VAL A 122 -38.90 -3.17 5.12
N GLU A 123 -37.77 -3.77 4.77
CA GLU A 123 -37.26 -4.97 5.41
C GLU A 123 -36.69 -4.69 6.81
N ALA A 124 -36.96 -5.60 7.74
CA ALA A 124 -36.39 -5.51 9.07
C ALA A 124 -34.88 -5.78 9.05
N PRO A 125 -34.08 -5.17 9.96
CA PRO A 125 -32.63 -5.42 10.01
C PRO A 125 -32.24 -6.90 10.14
N GLU A 126 -33.03 -7.69 10.87
CA GLU A 126 -32.80 -9.14 11.05
C GLU A 126 -33.02 -9.92 9.74
N GLU A 127 -34.08 -9.59 9.00
CA GLU A 127 -34.35 -10.18 7.68
C GLU A 127 -33.26 -9.80 6.67
N ALA A 128 -32.84 -8.53 6.67
CA ALA A 128 -31.76 -8.06 5.81
C ALA A 128 -30.44 -8.79 6.12
N GLN A 129 -30.12 -8.99 7.40
CA GLN A 129 -28.97 -9.74 7.84
C GLN A 129 -29.06 -11.21 7.40
N ALA A 130 -30.20 -11.87 7.61
CA ALA A 130 -30.42 -13.26 7.19
C ALA A 130 -30.22 -13.43 5.67
N ARG A 131 -30.71 -12.49 4.85
CA ARG A 131 -30.45 -12.51 3.40
C ARG A 131 -28.98 -12.32 3.06
N HIS A 132 -28.27 -11.42 3.74
CA HIS A 132 -26.84 -11.23 3.52
C HIS A 132 -26.02 -12.46 3.91
N ASP A 133 -26.42 -13.17 4.95
CA ASP A 133 -25.78 -14.42 5.38
C ASP A 133 -26.05 -15.55 4.40
N ASP A 134 -27.26 -15.66 3.87
CA ASP A 134 -27.62 -16.59 2.81
C ASP A 134 -26.87 -16.27 1.49
N ASP A 135 -26.75 -15.00 1.10
CA ASP A 135 -25.90 -14.57 -0.03
C ASP A 135 -24.43 -14.92 0.20
N ARG A 136 -23.91 -14.71 1.41
CA ARG A 136 -22.53 -15.07 1.78
C ARG A 136 -22.33 -16.57 1.67
N ALA A 137 -23.25 -17.38 2.18
CA ALA A 137 -23.21 -18.83 2.11
C ALA A 137 -23.21 -19.32 0.65
N ARG A 138 -24.09 -18.78 -0.19
CA ARG A 138 -24.10 -19.06 -1.64
C ARG A 138 -22.78 -18.71 -2.32
N HIS A 139 -22.20 -17.56 -2.00
CA HIS A 139 -20.92 -17.15 -2.57
C HIS A 139 -19.77 -18.05 -2.12
N VAL A 140 -19.74 -18.45 -0.85
CA VAL A 140 -18.74 -19.39 -0.33
C VAL A 140 -18.86 -20.75 -1.02
N ALA A 141 -20.08 -21.30 -1.13
CA ALA A 141 -20.33 -22.56 -1.81
C ALA A 141 -19.89 -22.50 -3.29
N SER A 142 -20.23 -21.41 -3.98
CA SER A 142 -19.83 -21.20 -5.38
C SER A 142 -18.31 -21.07 -5.55
N ARG A 143 -17.60 -20.43 -4.60
CA ARG A 143 -16.13 -20.35 -4.60
C ARG A 143 -15.46 -21.68 -4.28
N ALA A 144 -16.07 -22.50 -3.41
CA ALA A 144 -15.56 -23.83 -3.08
C ALA A 144 -15.69 -24.80 -4.27
N ALA A 145 -16.75 -24.67 -5.07
CA ALA A 145 -16.97 -25.46 -6.27
C ALA A 145 -16.21 -24.94 -7.52
N GLU A 146 -15.44 -23.85 -7.38
CA GLU A 146 -14.78 -23.18 -8.50
C GLU A 146 -13.59 -24.01 -9.02
N SER A 147 -13.57 -24.29 -10.33
CA SER A 147 -12.41 -24.92 -10.97
C SER A 147 -11.19 -23.96 -11.02
N PRO A 148 -9.95 -24.47 -11.14
CA PRO A 148 -8.76 -23.62 -11.24
C PRO A 148 -8.82 -22.58 -12.38
N LYS A 149 -9.43 -22.92 -13.52
CA LYS A 149 -9.61 -22.01 -14.67
C LYS A 149 -10.65 -20.92 -14.39
N GLN A 150 -11.75 -21.26 -13.72
CA GLN A 150 -12.72 -20.26 -13.29
C GLN A 150 -12.10 -19.32 -12.26
N ARG A 151 -11.34 -19.87 -11.30
CA ARG A 151 -10.62 -19.08 -10.28
C ARG A 151 -9.61 -18.12 -10.89
N SER A 152 -8.81 -18.56 -11.85
CA SER A 152 -7.86 -17.67 -12.52
C SER A 152 -8.58 -16.55 -13.29
N SER A 153 -9.67 -16.87 -13.99
CA SER A 153 -10.49 -15.89 -14.72
C SER A 153 -11.14 -14.88 -13.77
N ARG A 154 -11.68 -15.33 -12.64
CA ARG A 154 -12.26 -14.46 -11.61
C ARG A 154 -11.22 -13.54 -10.99
N LEU A 155 -10.05 -14.07 -10.62
CA LEU A 155 -8.96 -13.27 -10.05
C LEU A 155 -8.39 -12.28 -11.06
N ALA A 156 -8.30 -12.65 -12.34
CA ALA A 156 -7.93 -11.72 -13.41
C ALA A 156 -8.96 -10.59 -13.52
N GLY A 157 -10.26 -10.92 -13.56
CA GLY A 157 -11.34 -9.93 -13.57
C GLY A 157 -11.44 -9.07 -12.30
N GLN A 158 -10.92 -9.56 -11.17
CA GLN A 158 -10.79 -8.77 -9.94
C GLN A 158 -9.62 -7.78 -10.04
N ARG A 159 -8.47 -8.21 -10.57
CA ARG A 159 -7.31 -7.34 -10.81
C ARG A 159 -7.63 -6.21 -11.79
N THR A 160 -8.37 -6.49 -12.87
CA THR A 160 -8.77 -5.46 -13.85
C THR A 160 -9.70 -4.43 -13.22
N ARG A 161 -10.71 -4.87 -12.46
CA ARG A 161 -11.62 -3.96 -11.73
C ARG A 161 -10.88 -3.12 -10.69
N GLN A 162 -9.92 -3.72 -9.96
CA GLN A 162 -9.10 -2.99 -9.00
C GLN A 162 -8.21 -1.96 -9.69
N ALA A 163 -7.58 -2.31 -10.82
CA ALA A 163 -6.78 -1.37 -11.60
C ALA A 163 -7.63 -0.23 -12.17
N ALA A 164 -8.82 -0.52 -12.70
CA ALA A 164 -9.75 0.48 -13.19
C ALA A 164 -10.22 1.43 -12.07
N SER A 165 -10.54 0.89 -10.88
CA SER A 165 -10.90 1.70 -9.71
C SER A 165 -9.74 2.61 -9.31
N ARG A 166 -8.50 2.08 -9.26
CA ARG A 166 -7.28 2.85 -8.97
C ARG A 166 -6.96 3.94 -9.99
N ALA A 167 -7.32 3.73 -11.25
CA ALA A 167 -7.07 4.69 -12.31
C ALA A 167 -7.97 5.93 -12.25
N VAL A 168 -9.14 5.80 -11.60
CA VAL A 168 -10.11 6.90 -11.44
C VAL A 168 -10.10 7.50 -10.03
N GLU A 169 -9.25 7.01 -9.14
CA GLU A 169 -9.10 7.55 -7.78
C GLU A 169 -8.58 8.99 -7.83
N THR A 170 -9.15 9.83 -6.98
CA THR A 170 -8.62 11.16 -6.70
C THR A 170 -7.30 11.07 -5.93
N PRO A 171 -6.43 12.10 -6.00
CA PRO A 171 -5.21 12.14 -5.20
C PRO A 171 -5.45 11.96 -3.70
N GLU A 172 -6.54 12.51 -3.17
CA GLU A 172 -6.95 12.39 -1.77
C GLU A 172 -7.32 10.95 -1.40
N GLU A 173 -8.11 10.27 -2.24
CA GLU A 173 -8.45 8.85 -2.05
C GLU A 173 -7.21 7.96 -2.14
N ALA A 174 -6.31 8.23 -3.10
CA ALA A 174 -5.06 7.49 -3.23
C ALA A 174 -4.18 7.67 -1.98
N GLN A 175 -4.06 8.89 -1.47
CA GLN A 175 -3.31 9.18 -0.25
C GLN A 175 -3.92 8.48 0.97
N ALA A 176 -5.25 8.56 1.15
CA ALA A 176 -5.94 7.89 2.26
C ALA A 176 -5.71 6.37 2.26
N ARG A 177 -5.71 5.73 1.08
CA ARG A 177 -5.38 4.31 0.98
C ARG A 177 -3.92 4.00 1.31
N HIS A 178 -2.99 4.85 0.86
CA HIS A 178 -1.56 4.68 1.21
C HIS A 178 -1.32 4.84 2.70
N ASP A 179 -2.03 5.75 3.36
CA ASP A 179 -1.94 5.95 4.81
C ASP A 179 -2.54 4.77 5.58
N ASP A 180 -3.68 4.24 5.14
CA ASP A 180 -4.28 3.02 5.67
C ASP A 180 -3.37 1.78 5.47
N ASP A 181 -2.76 1.63 4.28
CA ASP A 181 -1.75 0.59 4.02
C ASP A 181 -0.52 0.74 4.93
N ARG A 182 -0.04 1.97 5.13
CA ARG A 182 1.09 2.26 6.04
C ARG A 182 0.73 1.92 7.48
N ALA A 183 -0.46 2.30 7.95
CA ALA A 183 -0.94 2.02 9.29
C ALA A 183 -1.03 0.50 9.54
N ARG A 184 -1.60 -0.26 8.59
CA ARG A 184 -1.63 -1.73 8.62
C ARG A 184 -0.24 -2.34 8.70
N HIS A 185 0.70 -1.84 7.89
CA HIS A 185 2.07 -2.35 7.87
C HIS A 185 2.80 -2.11 9.20
N VAL A 186 2.66 -0.89 9.75
CA VAL A 186 3.25 -0.54 11.05
C VAL A 186 2.64 -1.40 12.17
N ALA A 187 1.32 -1.58 12.19
CA ALA A 187 0.66 -2.44 13.17
C ALA A 187 1.14 -3.90 13.06
N SER A 188 1.24 -4.43 11.84
CA SER A 188 1.77 -5.78 11.60
C SER A 188 3.23 -5.92 12.04
N ARG A 189 4.07 -4.89 11.84
CA ARG A 189 5.47 -4.84 12.29
C ARG A 189 5.59 -4.78 13.80
N ALA A 190 4.73 -4.02 14.47
CA ALA A 190 4.71 -3.90 15.92
C ALA A 190 4.29 -5.22 16.60
N ALA A 191 3.36 -5.95 15.99
CA ALA A 191 2.93 -7.27 16.46
C ALA A 191 3.83 -8.44 16.00
N GLU A 192 4.91 -8.16 15.27
CA GLU A 192 5.78 -9.20 14.69
C GLU A 192 6.60 -9.93 15.77
N SER A 193 6.50 -11.26 15.83
CA SER A 193 7.33 -12.05 16.74
C SER A 193 8.81 -12.01 16.35
N PRO A 194 9.76 -12.20 17.28
CA PRO A 194 11.19 -12.20 16.97
C PRO A 194 11.60 -13.19 15.86
N LYS A 195 10.96 -14.37 15.81
CA LYS A 195 11.18 -15.38 14.76
C LYS A 195 10.70 -14.91 13.39
N HIS A 196 9.52 -14.29 13.32
CA HIS A 196 9.04 -13.74 12.05
C HIS A 196 9.91 -12.56 11.60
N ARG A 197 10.34 -11.71 12.54
CA ARG A 197 11.27 -10.60 12.27
C ARG A 197 12.60 -11.09 11.71
N SER A 198 13.19 -12.14 12.27
CA SER A 198 14.46 -12.68 11.77
C SER A 198 14.31 -13.28 10.37
N SER A 199 13.26 -14.07 10.14
CA SER A 199 12.93 -14.63 8.81
C SER A 199 12.76 -13.52 7.78
N ARG A 200 11.96 -12.51 8.09
CA ARG A 200 11.74 -11.39 7.18
C ARG A 200 13.02 -10.62 6.85
N LEU A 201 13.86 -10.34 7.84
CA LEU A 201 15.14 -9.65 7.63
C LEU A 201 16.09 -10.52 6.80
N ALA A 202 16.07 -11.84 6.98
CA ALA A 202 16.80 -12.76 6.11
C ALA A 202 16.28 -12.70 4.67
N ASP A 203 14.97 -12.80 4.46
CA ASP A 203 14.37 -12.69 3.12
C ASP A 203 14.64 -11.32 2.48
N GLN A 204 14.67 -10.26 3.28
CA GLN A 204 15.01 -8.92 2.80
C GLN A 204 16.46 -8.85 2.31
N ARG A 205 17.41 -9.48 3.03
CA ARG A 205 18.81 -9.58 2.59
C ARG A 205 18.94 -10.40 1.31
N ILE A 206 18.21 -11.51 1.19
CA ILE A 206 18.21 -12.35 -0.02
C ILE A 206 17.68 -11.56 -1.21
N ARG A 207 16.52 -10.89 -1.06
CA ARG A 207 15.97 -10.04 -2.14
C ARG A 207 16.93 -8.93 -2.53
N GLN A 208 17.55 -8.26 -1.56
CA GLN A 208 18.51 -7.20 -1.84
C GLN A 208 19.75 -7.72 -2.58
N ALA A 209 20.27 -8.88 -2.19
CA ALA A 209 21.39 -9.52 -2.88
C ALA A 209 21.01 -9.94 -4.31
N ALA A 210 19.82 -10.51 -4.50
CA ALA A 210 19.31 -10.88 -5.82
C ALA A 210 19.12 -9.65 -6.73
N SER A 211 18.55 -8.55 -6.22
CA SER A 211 18.44 -7.29 -6.96
C SER A 211 19.81 -6.77 -7.36
N ARG A 212 20.80 -6.77 -6.46
CA ARG A 212 22.18 -6.33 -6.76
C ARG A 212 22.90 -7.23 -7.77
N ALA A 213 22.58 -8.52 -7.80
CA ALA A 213 23.19 -9.47 -8.73
C ALA A 213 22.74 -9.25 -10.18
N VAL A 214 21.57 -8.63 -10.39
CA VAL A 214 21.01 -8.33 -11.71
C VAL A 214 21.14 -6.85 -12.10
N GLU A 215 21.74 -6.02 -11.24
CA GLU A 215 22.00 -4.61 -11.52
C GLU A 215 22.92 -4.46 -12.75
N THR A 216 22.55 -3.55 -13.63
CA THR A 216 23.44 -3.10 -14.71
C THR A 216 24.64 -2.31 -14.15
N PRO A 217 25.77 -2.23 -14.87
CA PRO A 217 26.92 -1.43 -14.44
C PRO A 217 26.56 0.04 -14.15
N GLU A 218 25.64 0.62 -14.92
CA GLU A 218 25.14 1.99 -14.75
C GLU A 218 24.35 2.14 -13.45
N GLU A 219 23.43 1.21 -13.16
CA GLU A 219 22.66 1.20 -11.91
C GLU A 219 23.57 0.99 -10.69
N ALA A 220 24.57 0.11 -10.80
CA ALA A 220 25.54 -0.13 -9.74
C ALA A 220 26.37 1.12 -9.46
N LYS A 221 26.83 1.83 -10.50
CA LYS A 221 27.54 3.10 -10.36
C LYS A 221 26.66 4.17 -9.71
N ALA A 222 25.42 4.34 -10.18
CA ALA A 222 24.48 5.30 -9.60
C ALA A 222 24.23 5.03 -8.10
N ARG A 223 24.08 3.76 -7.71
CA ARG A 223 23.97 3.35 -6.30
C ARG A 223 25.22 3.71 -5.49
N HIS A 224 26.41 3.47 -6.03
CA HIS A 224 27.67 3.83 -5.35
C HIS A 224 27.85 5.35 -5.22
N ASP A 225 27.45 6.11 -6.23
CA ASP A 225 27.50 7.57 -6.21
C ASP A 225 26.50 8.16 -5.20
N ASP A 226 25.29 7.58 -5.10
CA ASP A 226 24.31 7.93 -4.07
C ASP A 226 24.79 7.57 -2.66
N ASP A 227 25.36 6.37 -2.46
CA ASP A 227 25.96 5.96 -1.17
C ASP A 227 27.09 6.92 -0.77
N ARG A 228 27.94 7.32 -1.72
CA ARG A 228 29.01 8.31 -1.50
C ARG A 228 28.42 9.66 -1.08
N THR A 229 27.38 10.11 -1.78
CA THR A 229 26.71 11.38 -1.49
C THR A 229 26.09 11.37 -0.09
N ARG A 230 25.33 10.32 0.26
CA ARG A 230 24.75 10.13 1.59
C ARG A 230 25.80 10.16 2.69
N HIS A 231 26.94 9.51 2.47
CA HIS A 231 28.01 9.50 3.45
C HIS A 231 28.73 10.86 3.58
N VAL A 232 28.91 11.61 2.48
CA VAL A 232 29.43 12.99 2.55
C VAL A 232 28.48 13.92 3.30
N VAL A 233 27.19 13.86 3.00
CA VAL A 233 26.14 14.65 3.68
C VAL A 233 26.10 14.30 5.16
N SER A 234 26.11 13.01 5.50
CA SER A 234 26.16 12.55 6.89
C SER A 234 27.39 13.07 7.63
N ARG A 235 28.57 13.07 6.99
CA ARG A 235 29.81 13.62 7.57
C ARG A 235 29.77 15.13 7.75
N ALA A 236 29.15 15.86 6.84
CA ALA A 236 28.99 17.30 6.94
C ALA A 236 28.04 17.71 8.08
N ALA A 237 27.04 16.86 8.37
CA ALA A 237 26.10 17.04 9.47
C ALA A 237 26.61 16.53 10.83
N GLU A 238 27.80 15.90 10.90
CA GLU A 238 28.37 15.41 12.16
C GLU A 238 28.62 16.57 13.14
N SER A 239 28.18 16.41 14.39
CA SER A 239 28.61 17.29 15.47
C SER A 239 30.12 17.12 15.75
N ALA A 240 30.73 18.11 16.41
CA ALA A 240 32.14 18.05 16.78
C ALA A 240 32.47 16.80 17.63
N GLU A 241 31.57 16.42 18.54
CA GLU A 241 31.69 15.22 19.37
C GLU A 241 31.61 13.94 18.53
N GLN A 242 30.61 13.83 17.65
CA GLN A 242 30.46 12.69 16.74
C GLN A 242 31.70 12.53 15.85
N ARG A 243 32.23 13.63 15.33
CA ARG A 243 33.47 13.66 14.54
C ARG A 243 34.66 13.19 15.37
N SER A 244 34.80 13.65 16.62
CA SER A 244 35.86 13.23 17.52
C SER A 244 35.81 11.72 17.79
N ASN A 245 34.63 11.21 18.15
CA ASN A 245 34.40 9.79 18.40
C ASN A 245 34.68 8.93 17.17
N ARG A 246 34.26 9.36 15.98
CA ARG A 246 34.58 8.65 14.73
C ARG A 246 36.08 8.61 14.46
N LEU A 247 36.78 9.74 14.61
CA LEU A 247 38.24 9.80 14.42
C LEU A 247 38.98 8.97 15.46
N ALA A 248 38.55 8.99 16.72
CA ALA A 248 39.09 8.14 17.77
C ALA A 248 38.89 6.65 17.44
N GLY A 249 37.67 6.26 17.04
CA GLY A 249 37.36 4.91 16.59
C GLY A 249 38.15 4.49 15.34
N GLN A 250 38.43 5.42 14.43
CA GLN A 250 39.30 5.15 13.28
C GLN A 250 40.75 4.89 13.72
N ARG A 251 41.27 5.68 14.66
CA ARG A 251 42.61 5.49 15.23
C ARG A 251 42.73 4.16 15.95
N THR A 252 41.73 3.75 16.74
CA THR A 252 41.76 2.47 17.45
C THR A 252 41.71 1.28 16.50
N ARG A 253 40.83 1.30 15.48
CA ARG A 253 40.80 0.26 14.44
C ARG A 253 42.12 0.16 13.70
N GLN A 254 42.69 1.30 13.32
CA GLN A 254 43.98 1.34 12.64
C GLN A 254 45.11 0.80 13.52
N ALA A 255 45.13 1.14 14.81
CA ALA A 255 46.10 0.61 15.76
C ALA A 255 45.94 -0.91 15.93
N ALA A 256 44.71 -1.40 16.06
CA ALA A 256 44.42 -2.83 16.15
C ALA A 256 44.87 -3.59 14.89
N SER A 257 44.57 -3.07 13.69
CA SER A 257 45.04 -3.65 12.43
C SER A 257 46.56 -3.70 12.34
N ARG A 258 47.26 -2.65 12.83
CA ARG A 258 48.74 -2.62 12.86
C ARG A 258 49.34 -3.57 13.90
N ALA A 259 48.62 -3.85 14.99
CA ALA A 259 49.11 -4.72 16.06
C ALA A 259 49.13 -6.21 15.65
N ILE A 260 48.23 -6.62 14.74
CA ILE A 260 48.14 -7.99 14.23
C ILE A 260 48.89 -8.21 12.90
N GLU A 261 49.53 -7.15 12.38
CA GLU A 261 50.19 -7.17 11.09
C GLU A 261 51.47 -8.00 11.12
N ALA A 262 51.65 -8.88 10.14
CA ALA A 262 52.88 -9.64 10.00
C ALA A 262 54.07 -8.72 9.68
N SER A 263 55.28 -9.12 10.08
CA SER A 263 56.50 -8.31 9.90
C SER A 263 56.71 -7.87 8.44
N GLU A 264 56.49 -8.77 7.48
CA GLU A 264 56.64 -8.49 6.05
C GLU A 264 55.62 -7.45 5.55
N GLN A 265 54.36 -7.56 5.99
CA GLN A 265 53.30 -6.60 5.67
C GLN A 265 53.62 -5.22 6.28
N ALA A 266 54.11 -5.21 7.52
CA ALA A 266 54.51 -3.97 8.19
C ALA A 266 55.70 -3.30 7.49
N GLN A 267 56.64 -4.08 6.97
CA GLN A 267 57.76 -3.57 6.20
C GLN A 267 57.29 -3.00 4.84
N ALA A 268 56.50 -3.75 4.08
CA ALA A 268 55.94 -3.30 2.81
C ALA A 268 55.16 -1.97 2.96
N ARG A 269 54.33 -1.85 3.99
CA ARG A 269 53.58 -0.62 4.28
C ARG A 269 54.49 0.57 4.64
N ARG A 270 55.57 0.34 5.41
CA ARG A 270 56.57 1.40 5.69
C ARG A 270 57.32 1.82 4.44
N ASP A 271 57.64 0.87 3.56
CA ASP A 271 58.29 1.15 2.28
C ASP A 271 57.35 1.94 1.36
N GLU A 272 56.06 1.58 1.28
CA GLU A 272 55.04 2.35 0.57
C GLU A 272 54.85 3.76 1.16
N ASP A 273 54.78 3.90 2.48
CA ASP A 273 54.70 5.19 3.15
C ASP A 273 55.95 6.04 2.84
N ARG A 274 57.15 5.44 2.82
CA ARG A 274 58.40 6.11 2.44
C ARG A 274 58.34 6.62 1.00
N VAL A 275 57.91 5.78 0.06
CA VAL A 275 57.77 6.16 -1.35
C VAL A 275 56.73 7.27 -1.51
N ARG A 276 55.54 7.13 -0.90
CA ARG A 276 54.50 8.18 -0.94
C ARG A 276 55.00 9.51 -0.39
N HIS A 277 55.73 9.50 0.72
CA HIS A 277 56.32 10.72 1.27
C HIS A 277 57.40 11.30 0.34
N ALA A 278 58.24 10.47 -0.27
CA ALA A 278 59.27 10.93 -1.22
C ALA A 278 58.64 11.58 -2.46
N VAL A 279 57.62 10.96 -3.05
CA VAL A 279 56.87 11.52 -4.19
C VAL A 279 56.20 12.84 -3.81
N SER A 280 55.47 12.87 -2.68
CA SER A 280 54.84 14.10 -2.20
C SER A 280 55.84 15.23 -1.91
N ARG A 281 57.09 14.91 -1.57
CA ARG A 281 58.18 15.88 -1.37
C ARG A 281 58.76 16.38 -2.69
N ALA A 282 58.85 15.50 -3.69
CA ALA A 282 59.30 15.86 -5.04
C ALA A 282 58.30 16.80 -5.72
N ASP A 283 57.01 16.52 -5.59
CA ASP A 283 55.92 17.31 -6.17
C ASP A 283 55.54 18.55 -5.32
N GLU A 284 56.26 18.79 -4.22
CA GLU A 284 55.99 19.92 -3.32
C GLU A 284 56.35 21.25 -4.00
N SER A 285 55.33 22.07 -4.26
CA SER A 285 55.48 23.45 -4.75
C SER A 285 56.44 24.26 -3.86
N PRO A 286 57.21 25.22 -4.41
CA PRO A 286 58.14 26.04 -3.64
C PRO A 286 57.52 26.76 -2.44
N GLU A 287 56.28 27.23 -2.56
CA GLU A 287 55.54 27.92 -1.50
C GLU A 287 55.26 27.00 -0.30
N LYS A 288 54.68 25.82 -0.56
CA LYS A 288 54.46 24.79 0.47
C LYS A 288 55.77 24.38 1.14
N ARG A 289 56.85 24.24 0.35
CA ARG A 289 58.19 23.93 0.88
C ARG A 289 58.69 25.00 1.85
N ARG A 290 58.55 26.29 1.50
CA ARG A 290 58.93 27.41 2.39
C ARG A 290 58.12 27.40 3.68
N SER A 291 56.80 27.31 3.58
CA SER A 291 55.90 27.23 4.74
C SER A 291 56.24 26.07 5.67
N ARG A 292 56.50 24.88 5.11
CA ARG A 292 56.96 23.72 5.91
C ARG A 292 58.29 23.98 6.60
N SER A 293 59.27 24.55 5.89
CA SER A 293 60.57 24.88 6.47
C SER A 293 60.45 25.93 7.59
N GLU A 294 59.56 26.90 7.45
CA GLU A 294 59.24 27.88 8.49
C GLU A 294 58.58 27.23 9.70
N ASP A 295 57.57 26.38 9.48
CA ASP A 295 56.94 25.60 10.55
C ASP A 295 57.95 24.71 11.27
N GLN A 296 58.87 24.09 10.53
CA GLN A 296 59.93 23.27 11.11
C GLN A 296 60.88 24.12 11.96
N ARG A 297 61.29 25.29 11.47
CA ARG A 297 62.08 26.26 12.24
C ARG A 297 61.32 26.71 13.49
N ARG A 298 60.02 27.03 13.37
CA ARG A 298 59.17 27.46 14.48
C ARG A 298 59.05 26.36 15.55
N ARG A 299 58.84 25.11 15.13
CA ARG A 299 58.79 23.96 16.05
C ARG A 299 60.13 23.72 16.73
N GLN A 300 61.24 23.82 16.01
CA GLN A 300 62.57 23.70 16.59
C GLN A 300 62.86 24.83 17.58
N ALA A 301 62.51 26.07 17.24
CA ALA A 301 62.64 27.22 18.13
C ALA A 301 61.76 27.07 19.37
N ALA A 302 60.50 26.66 19.22
CA ALA A 302 59.59 26.41 20.33
C ALA A 302 60.06 25.26 21.22
N SER A 303 60.61 24.18 20.64
CA SER A 303 61.18 23.06 21.39
C SER A 303 62.40 23.51 22.20
N ARG A 304 63.31 24.27 21.59
CA ARG A 304 64.45 24.88 22.30
C ARG A 304 63.97 25.84 23.39
N ALA A 305 62.99 26.71 23.11
CA ALA A 305 62.45 27.63 24.08
C ALA A 305 61.80 26.88 25.25
N ALA A 306 60.99 25.84 25.00
CA ALA A 306 60.40 25.00 26.04
C ALA A 306 61.46 24.28 26.87
N GLN A 307 62.55 23.84 26.23
CA GLN A 307 63.68 23.23 26.92
C GLN A 307 64.34 24.21 27.91
N TRP A 308 64.42 25.50 27.57
CA TRP A 308 65.00 26.57 28.39
C TRP A 308 63.97 27.37 29.20
N ALA A 309 62.68 27.08 29.10
CA ALA A 309 61.60 27.89 29.70
C ALA A 309 61.66 27.92 31.23
N PHE A 310 62.14 26.84 31.85
CA PHE A 310 62.38 26.79 33.30
C PHE A 310 63.47 27.78 33.77
N MET A 311 64.35 28.19 32.86
CA MET A 311 65.52 29.04 33.13
C MET A 311 65.29 30.51 32.77
N GLU A 312 64.09 30.88 32.34
CA GLU A 312 63.78 32.22 31.86
C GLU A 312 63.82 33.25 33.01
N GLY A 313 64.86 34.07 33.04
CA GLY A 313 65.05 35.13 34.05
C GLY A 313 65.71 34.70 35.36
N GLU A 314 66.05 33.42 35.51
CA GLU A 314 66.70 32.86 36.71
C GLU A 314 68.12 33.42 36.94
N ALA A 315 68.82 33.81 35.87
CA ALA A 315 70.15 34.43 35.97
C ALA A 315 70.11 35.82 36.64
N PHE A 316 68.96 36.50 36.66
CA PHE A 316 68.81 37.85 37.22
C PHE A 316 68.12 37.85 38.60
N ARG A 317 67.44 36.75 38.95
CA ARG A 317 66.77 36.57 40.24
C ARG A 317 67.18 35.21 40.77
N TYR A 318 68.33 35.17 41.43
CA TYR A 318 68.83 33.97 42.08
C TYR A 318 67.86 33.54 43.18
N ASP A 319 67.28 32.35 43.02
CA ASP A 319 66.45 31.71 44.04
C ASP A 319 67.28 30.61 44.74
N PRO A 320 67.76 30.84 45.97
CA PRO A 320 68.60 29.88 46.68
C PRO A 320 67.89 28.55 47.02
N THR A 321 66.57 28.46 46.81
CA THR A 321 65.82 27.21 47.01
C THR A 321 65.91 26.26 45.80
N LYS A 322 66.43 26.71 44.66
CA LYS A 322 66.59 25.90 43.44
C LYS A 322 68.00 25.33 43.33
N SER A 323 68.09 24.01 43.09
CA SER A 323 69.36 23.33 42.80
C SER A 323 69.76 23.54 41.34
N TYR A 324 70.38 24.68 41.05
CA TYR A 324 70.92 25.00 39.72
C TYR A 324 72.09 24.09 39.32
N ASP A 325 72.80 23.53 40.29
CA ASP A 325 73.98 22.68 40.13
C ASP A 325 73.67 21.28 39.55
N SER A 326 72.44 20.81 39.71
CA SER A 326 72.00 19.48 39.24
C SER A 326 71.23 19.52 37.92
N HIS A 327 70.97 20.70 37.36
CA HIS A 327 70.19 20.83 36.13
C HIS A 327 71.03 20.45 34.90
N ALA A 328 70.54 19.49 34.10
CA ALA A 328 71.27 18.92 32.95
C ALA A 328 71.70 19.94 31.88
N GLN A 329 71.16 21.16 31.91
CA GLN A 329 71.48 22.25 30.97
C GLN A 329 72.43 23.32 31.56
N LEU A 330 72.75 23.27 32.86
CA LEU A 330 73.64 24.20 33.54
C LEU A 330 74.91 23.47 34.00
N CYS A 331 75.89 23.39 33.11
CA CYS A 331 77.23 22.94 33.48
C CYS A 331 78.14 24.15 33.70
N ILE A 332 77.96 24.85 34.82
CA ILE A 332 78.79 26.03 35.18
C ILE A 332 80.15 25.59 35.76
N GLY A 333 80.25 24.35 36.27
CA GLY A 333 81.48 23.79 36.84
C GLY A 333 81.86 24.42 38.19
N ARG A 334 82.92 23.90 38.84
CA ARG A 334 83.50 24.50 40.06
C ARG A 334 84.42 25.66 39.68
N MET A 335 84.50 26.69 40.53
CA MET A 335 85.46 27.78 40.37
C MET A 335 86.87 27.28 40.71
N THR A 336 87.57 26.72 39.72
CA THR A 336 88.90 26.14 39.90
C THR A 336 90.03 26.97 39.29
N ASP A 337 89.71 27.88 38.38
CA ASP A 337 90.69 28.71 37.72
C ASP A 337 91.05 29.90 38.61
N VAL A 338 92.32 30.29 38.69
CA VAL A 338 92.74 31.48 39.44
C VAL A 338 92.91 32.64 38.46
N CYS A 339 92.24 33.77 38.73
CA CYS A 339 92.40 34.98 37.94
C CYS A 339 93.84 35.49 38.03
N ALA A 340 94.46 35.75 36.88
CA ALA A 340 95.83 36.25 36.82
C ALA A 340 95.99 37.62 37.52
N HIS A 341 94.95 38.46 37.47
CA HIS A 341 94.98 39.87 37.85
C HIS A 341 94.61 40.11 39.32
N CYS A 342 93.53 39.51 39.82
CA CYS A 342 93.07 39.70 41.20
C CYS A 342 93.31 38.50 42.11
N LYS A 343 93.84 37.39 41.59
CA LYS A 343 94.07 36.11 42.31
C LYS A 343 92.82 35.46 42.93
N ALA A 344 91.62 35.95 42.61
CA ALA A 344 90.38 35.28 42.98
C ALA A 344 90.17 33.99 42.16
N TYR A 345 89.46 33.02 42.73
CA TYR A 345 88.95 31.89 41.95
C TYR A 345 87.87 32.36 40.97
N LYS A 346 87.82 31.75 39.78
CA LYS A 346 86.93 32.08 38.67
C LYS A 346 86.41 30.80 38.01
N TRP A 347 85.34 30.90 37.23
CA TRP A 347 84.81 29.73 36.52
C TRP A 347 85.62 29.39 35.25
N PRO A 348 85.75 28.10 34.90
CA PRO A 348 86.34 27.68 33.63
C PRO A 348 85.53 28.25 32.46
N GLY A 349 86.16 29.09 31.63
CA GLY A 349 85.49 29.77 30.51
C GLY A 349 84.86 31.13 30.85
N GLU A 350 85.04 31.64 32.09
CA GLU A 350 84.64 33.01 32.44
C GLU A 350 85.44 34.03 31.63
N ALA A 351 84.73 34.98 31.00
CA ALA A 351 85.33 36.02 30.17
C ALA A 351 86.34 36.87 30.96
N PRO A 352 87.51 37.21 30.38
CA PRO A 352 88.50 38.06 31.04
C PRO A 352 87.87 39.37 31.55
N GLY A 353 88.15 39.74 32.80
CA GLY A 353 87.69 41.01 33.40
C GLY A 353 86.40 40.93 34.24
N MET A 354 85.65 39.82 34.23
CA MET A 354 84.41 39.68 35.03
C MET A 354 84.63 39.61 36.55
N CYS A 355 85.78 39.07 37.00
CA CYS A 355 86.13 38.93 38.41
C CYS A 355 86.99 40.07 38.99
N CYS A 356 87.30 41.10 38.21
CA CYS A 356 88.17 42.22 38.62
C CYS A 356 87.37 43.53 38.64
N SER A 357 87.27 44.19 39.80
CA SER A 357 86.64 45.51 39.93
C SER A 357 87.35 46.51 39.02
N ASN A 358 86.73 46.90 37.91
CA ASN A 358 87.23 47.74 36.80
C ASN A 358 87.95 47.05 35.63
N GLY A 359 87.79 45.74 35.43
CA GLY A 359 88.13 45.09 34.14
C GLY A 359 89.61 45.19 33.74
N LYS A 360 90.52 45.16 34.70
CA LYS A 360 91.96 45.06 34.45
C LYS A 360 92.47 43.62 34.49
#